data_AF-A0A842WYJ6-F1
#
_entry.id   AF-A0A842WYJ6-F1
#
_cell.length_a   1.000
_cell.length_b   1.000
_cell.length_c   1.000
_cell.angle_alpha   90.00
_cell.angle_beta   90.00
_cell.angle_gamma   90.00
#
_symmetry.space_group_name_H-M   'P 1'
#
loop_
_entity.id
_entity.type
_entity.pdbx_description
1 polymer ?
#
loop_
_entity_poly.entity_id
_entity_poly.type
_entity_poly.pdbx_seq_one_letter_code
_entity_poly.pdbx_strand_id
1 'polypeptide(L)' 'MSKEYHLNPVVGYNTDGSEITQKDLIKRVKQASARVKNGEYISHEDLEKEVKNW' A
#
# COMPACT_ATOMS: atom_id res chain seq x y z
N MET A 1 -18.78 -22.02 19.93
CA MET A 1 -18.54 -21.72 18.51
C MET A 1 -17.08 -21.35 18.36
N SER A 2 -16.28 -22.30 17.89
CA SER A 2 -14.84 -22.16 17.69
C SER A 2 -14.61 -21.00 16.71
N LYS A 3 -13.91 -19.94 17.13
CA LYS A 3 -13.47 -18.90 16.19
C LYS A 3 -12.52 -19.59 15.21
N GLU A 4 -12.98 -19.82 13.99
CA GLU A 4 -12.10 -20.24 12.90
C GLU A 4 -11.08 -19.12 12.70
N TYR A 5 -9.85 -19.37 13.14
CA TYR A 5 -8.73 -18.48 12.89
C TYR A 5 -8.39 -18.59 11.40
N HIS A 6 -9.08 -17.81 10.56
CA HIS A 6 -8.67 -17.63 9.18
C HIS A 6 -7.24 -17.10 9.19
N LEU A 7 -6.31 -17.89 8.63
CA LEU A 7 -4.87 -17.62 8.64
C LEU A 7 -4.51 -16.26 8.00
N ASN A 8 -5.42 -15.69 7.21
CA ASN A 8 -5.34 -14.34 6.65
C ASN A 8 -6.77 -13.75 6.59
N PRO A 9 -7.23 -13.03 7.63
CA PRO A 9 -8.57 -12.48 7.62
C PRO A 9 -8.68 -11.40 6.52
N VAL A 10 -9.83 -11.38 5.83
CA VAL A 10 -10.23 -10.28 4.96
C VAL A 10 -10.54 -9.07 5.84
N VAL A 11 -9.89 -7.95 5.57
CA VAL A 11 -9.98 -6.70 6.34
C VAL A 11 -10.63 -5.56 5.56
N GLY A 12 -10.94 -5.78 4.28
CA GLY A 12 -11.62 -4.80 3.43
C GLY A 12 -11.71 -5.25 1.98
N TYR A 13 -12.14 -4.34 1.11
CA TYR A 13 -12.23 -4.55 -0.34
C TYR A 13 -11.68 -3.32 -1.07
N ASN A 14 -11.09 -3.53 -2.24
CA ASN A 14 -10.67 -2.47 -3.15
C ASN A 14 -11.88 -1.89 -3.90
N THR A 15 -11.69 -0.79 -4.63
CA THR A 15 -12.75 -0.11 -5.40
C THR A 15 -13.30 -0.95 -6.56
N ASP A 16 -12.59 -2.00 -6.97
CA ASP A 16 -13.02 -3.00 -7.96
C ASP A 16 -13.76 -4.19 -7.31
N GLY A 17 -13.91 -4.19 -5.98
CA GLY A 17 -14.54 -5.28 -5.22
C GLY A 17 -13.60 -6.43 -4.86
N SER A 18 -12.30 -6.37 -5.20
CA SER A 18 -11.34 -7.40 -4.79
C SER A 18 -11.03 -7.32 -3.29
N GLU A 19 -10.83 -8.47 -2.65
CA GLU A 19 -10.56 -8.56 -1.21
C GLU A 19 -9.19 -7.98 -0.83
N ILE A 20 -9.14 -7.34 0.34
CA ILE A 20 -7.90 -6.91 0.99
C ILE A 20 -7.74 -7.78 2.24
N THR A 21 -6.65 -8.56 2.31
CA THR A 21 -6.34 -9.33 3.52
C THR A 21 -5.35 -8.59 4.43
N GLN A 22 -5.28 -9.00 5.69
CA GLN A 22 -4.28 -8.45 6.62
C GLN A 22 -2.84 -8.61 6.09
N LYS A 23 -2.55 -9.71 5.41
CA LYS A 23 -1.24 -9.98 4.80
C LYS A 23 -0.92 -9.00 3.67
N ASP A 24 -1.92 -8.60 2.89
CA ASP A 24 -1.76 -7.63 1.81
C ASP A 24 -1.39 -6.25 2.36
N LEU A 25 -2.01 -5.85 3.47
CA LEU A 25 -1.63 -4.61 4.17
C LEU A 25 -0.18 -4.65 4.66
N ILE A 26 0.24 -5.74 5.31
CA ILE A 26 1.62 -5.91 5.77
C ILE A 26 2.60 -5.82 4.59
N LYS A 27 2.28 -6.48 3.47
CA LYS A 27 3.10 -6.42 2.25
C LYS A 27 3.20 -5.00 1.71
N ARG A 28 2.09 -4.26 1.66
CA ARG A 28 2.03 -2.87 1.18
C ARG A 28 2.88 -1.93 2.03
N VAL A 29 2.83 -2.07 3.35
CA VAL A 29 3.67 -1.28 4.28
C VAL A 29 5.15 -1.56 4.06
N LYS A 30 5.54 -2.83 3.92
CA LYS A 30 6.94 -3.20 3.65
C LYS A 30 7.44 -2.64 2.32
N GLN A 31 6.62 -2.70 1.27
CA GLN A 31 6.95 -2.13 -0.03
C GLN A 31 7.09 -0.61 0.03
N ALA A 32 6.18 0.09 0.72
CA ALA A 32 6.28 1.53 0.90
C ALA A 32 7.57 1.92 1.65
N SER A 33 7.91 1.20 2.73
CA SER A 33 9.15 1.44 3.46
C SER A 33 10.39 1.18 2.61
N ALA A 34 10.37 0.15 1.76
CA ALA A 34 11.47 -0.14 0.82
C ALA A 34 11.65 0.96 -0.22
N ARG A 35 10.56 1.48 -0.81
CA ARG A 35 10.61 2.60 -1.77
C ARG A 35 11.27 3.85 -1.16
N VAL A 36 10.86 4.21 0.06
CA VAL A 36 11.45 5.33 0.79
C VAL A 36 12.95 5.11 1.03
N LYS A 37 13.35 3.91 1.47
CA LYS A 37 14.76 3.58 1.69
C LYS A 37 15.59 3.57 0.41
N ASN A 38 15.01 3.16 -0.70
CA ASN A 38 15.68 3.07 -2.00
C ASN A 38 15.75 4.43 -2.73
N GLY A 39 15.24 5.51 -2.15
CA GLY A 39 15.19 6.82 -2.80
C GLY A 39 14.16 6.90 -3.92
N GLU A 40 13.27 5.91 -4.05
CA GLU A 40 12.13 5.92 -4.98
C GLU A 40 10.97 6.77 -4.41
N TYR A 41 11.27 8.03 -4.10
CA TYR A 41 10.30 9.03 -3.70
C TYR A 41 10.54 10.31 -4.51
N ILE A 42 9.46 11.00 -4.85
CA ILE A 42 9.55 12.34 -5.41
C ILE A 42 9.40 13.35 -4.27
N SER A 43 10.28 14.33 -4.20
CA SER A 43 10.12 15.42 -3.25
C SER A 43 8.98 16.33 -3.70
N HIS A 44 8.42 17.10 -2.78
CA HIS A 44 7.39 18.07 -3.13
C HIS A 44 7.89 19.10 -4.16
N GLU A 45 9.15 19.52 -4.03
CA GLU A 45 9.80 20.46 -4.95
C GLU A 45 10.00 19.88 -6.35
N ASP A 46 10.32 18.58 -6.46
CA ASP A 46 10.47 17.92 -7.76
C ASP A 46 9.12 17.75 -8.44
N LEU A 47 8.07 17.42 -7.67
CA LEU A 47 6.70 17.33 -8.18
C LEU A 47 6.20 18.68 -8.72
N GLU A 48 6.47 19.79 -8.01
CA GLU A 48 6.09 21.12 -8.49
C GLU A 48 6.77 21.49 -9.82
N LYS A 49 8.02 21.05 -10.03
CA LYS A 49 8.73 21.28 -11.29
C LYS A 49 8.14 20.46 -12.43
N GLU A 50 7.78 19.19 -12.17
CA GLU A 50 7.14 18.34 -13.17
C GLU A 50 5.78 18.88 -13.60
N VAL A 51 4.94 19.32 -12.65
CA VAL A 51 3.61 19.89 -12.95
C VAL A 51 3.71 21.18 -13.77
N LYS A 52 4.73 22.02 -13.54
CA LYS A 52 4.95 23.25 -14.33
C LYS A 52 5.32 22.97 -15.79
N ASN A 53 5.88 21.80 -16.07
CA ASN A 53 6.32 21.38 -17.41
C ASN A 53 5.29 20.49 -18.12
N TRP A 54 4.12 20.27 -17.50
CA TRP A 54 3.03 19.46 -18.06
C TRP A 54 2.06 20.32 -18.86
#